data_AF-A0A2N6G1L2-F1
#
_entry.id   AF-A0A2N6G1L2-F1
#
_cell.length_a   1.000
_cell.length_b   1.000
_cell.length_c   1.000
_cell.angle_alpha   90.00
_cell.angle_beta   90.00
_cell.angle_gamma   90.00
#
_symmetry.space_group_name_H-M   'P 1'
#
loop_
_entity.id
_entity.type
_entity.pdbx_description
1 polymer ?
#
loop_
_entity_poly.entity_id
_entity_poly.type
_entity_poly.pdbx_seq_one_letter_code
_entity_poly.pdbx_strand_id
1 'polypeptide(L)'
;MNIFPKQEEVIDAVVAGLNKAKRNYSFWTSDELYLSNATENFLTIHVAQEIAKIEDTPEIFIDATVSDILRCSLPDRSAFKEFMKNKSIQDRYLSITLDTRFKHRTDNDSISKVIMSVRNGVRNAQEDYKNDIHLICKMLERSNKEDSTLDYGLFAFYLDISNSARKDAKKRLEEIIKSFDEIVNSYENLKSSFKGGDIKKLEKIGEWCIGCYIIEHTL
;
A
#
# COMPACT_ATOMS: atom_id res chain seq x y z
N MET A 1 23.54 14.32 -0.34
CA MET A 1 22.79 13.05 -0.43
C MET A 1 21.35 13.42 -0.21
N ASN A 2 20.45 13.03 -1.11
CA ASN A 2 19.03 13.25 -0.85
C ASN A 2 18.58 12.20 0.17
N ILE A 3 17.92 12.67 1.22
CA ILE A 3 17.46 11.84 2.32
C ILE A 3 16.12 11.24 1.88
N PHE A 4 15.96 9.92 2.04
CA PHE A 4 14.66 9.27 1.86
C PHE A 4 13.86 9.45 3.16
N PRO A 5 12.55 9.72 3.11
CA PRO A 5 11.76 9.98 4.31
C PRO A 5 11.76 8.76 5.23
N LYS A 6 11.57 8.99 6.54
CA LYS A 6 11.45 7.88 7.49
C LYS A 6 10.17 7.10 7.19
N GLN A 7 10.21 5.80 7.45
CA GLN A 7 9.07 4.91 7.25
C GLN A 7 7.81 5.42 7.97
N GLU A 8 7.94 5.88 9.22
CA GLU A 8 6.83 6.40 10.01
C GLU A 8 6.18 7.64 9.36
N GLU A 9 6.97 8.54 8.75
CA GLU A 9 6.45 9.74 8.06
C GLU A 9 5.63 9.35 6.82
N VAL A 10 6.08 8.32 6.09
CA VAL A 10 5.34 7.76 4.96
C VAL A 10 4.04 7.12 5.43
N ILE A 11 4.06 6.31 6.49
CA ILE A 11 2.86 5.65 7.01
C ILE A 11 1.86 6.70 7.53
N ASP A 12 2.33 7.73 8.24
CA ASP A 12 1.50 8.84 8.70
C ASP A 12 0.85 9.60 7.54
N ALA A 13 1.62 9.89 6.49
CA ALA A 13 1.09 10.53 5.28
C ALA A 13 0.03 9.66 4.59
N VAL A 14 0.22 8.34 4.54
CA VAL A 14 -0.78 7.40 4.00
C VAL A 14 -2.08 7.44 4.81
N VAL A 15 -1.99 7.33 6.13
CA VAL A 15 -3.14 7.40 7.04
C VAL A 15 -3.85 8.76 6.93
N ALA A 16 -3.09 9.85 6.84
CA ALA A 16 -3.63 11.19 6.61
C ALA A 16 -4.35 11.31 5.26
N GLY A 17 -3.78 10.73 4.21
CA GLY A 17 -4.35 10.69 2.86
C GLY A 17 -5.68 9.97 2.81
N LEU A 18 -5.77 8.78 3.43
CA LEU A 18 -7.03 8.02 3.53
C LEU A 18 -8.10 8.79 4.31
N ASN A 19 -7.73 9.42 5.44
CA ASN A 19 -8.66 10.27 6.21
C ASN A 19 -9.15 11.46 5.38
N LYS A 20 -8.25 12.12 4.64
CA LYS A 20 -8.59 13.25 3.77
C LYS A 20 -9.49 12.83 2.62
N ALA A 21 -9.24 11.68 2.00
CA ALA A 21 -10.12 11.09 1.01
C ALA A 21 -11.52 10.88 1.59
N LYS A 22 -11.63 10.25 2.77
CA LYS A 22 -12.92 10.04 3.43
C LYS A 22 -13.66 11.36 3.69
N ARG A 23 -12.96 12.36 4.24
CA ARG A 23 -13.55 13.67 4.51
C ARG A 23 -14.04 14.37 3.23
N ASN A 24 -13.22 14.37 2.19
CA ASN A 24 -13.55 15.01 0.93
C ASN A 24 -14.73 14.32 0.24
N TYR A 25 -14.72 12.98 0.18
CA TYR A 25 -15.82 12.24 -0.44
C TYR A 25 -17.13 12.42 0.32
N SER A 26 -17.10 12.36 1.66
CA SER A 26 -18.24 12.71 2.52
C SER A 26 -18.80 14.09 2.20
N PHE A 27 -17.93 15.10 2.09
CA PHE A 27 -18.35 16.45 1.77
C PHE A 27 -19.00 16.53 0.37
N TRP A 28 -18.45 15.83 -0.62
CA TRP A 28 -19.00 15.82 -1.98
C TRP A 28 -20.34 15.10 -2.10
N THR A 29 -20.57 14.10 -1.27
CA THR A 29 -21.79 13.29 -1.28
C THR A 29 -22.78 13.66 -0.19
N SER A 30 -22.54 14.76 0.54
CA SER A 30 -23.35 15.16 1.70
C SER A 30 -23.56 14.04 2.72
N ASP A 31 -22.51 13.23 2.95
CA ASP A 31 -22.50 12.05 3.81
C ASP A 31 -23.47 10.91 3.39
N GLU A 32 -24.04 10.96 2.19
CA GLU A 32 -24.98 9.94 1.70
C GLU A 32 -24.28 8.64 1.29
N LEU A 33 -23.01 8.70 0.88
CA LEU A 33 -22.28 7.55 0.35
C LEU A 33 -21.00 7.26 1.14
N TYR A 34 -20.66 5.98 1.24
CA TYR A 34 -19.38 5.55 1.77
C TYR A 34 -18.26 5.75 0.75
N LEU A 35 -17.03 5.92 1.24
CA LEU A 35 -15.86 6.07 0.37
C LEU A 35 -15.60 4.82 -0.51
N SER A 36 -16.16 3.66 -0.17
CA SER A 36 -16.15 2.47 -1.04
C SER A 36 -16.96 2.63 -2.33
N ASN A 37 -17.85 3.63 -2.41
CA ASN A 37 -18.54 3.99 -3.64
C ASN A 37 -17.68 4.86 -4.58
N ALA A 38 -16.54 5.38 -4.11
CA ALA A 38 -15.58 6.08 -4.96
C ALA A 38 -14.78 5.08 -5.81
N THR A 39 -14.03 5.59 -6.79
CA THR A 39 -12.97 4.81 -7.46
C THR A 39 -11.76 4.66 -6.53
N GLU A 40 -11.03 3.54 -6.62
CA GLU A 40 -9.78 3.33 -5.87
C GLU A 40 -8.77 4.46 -6.10
N ASN A 41 -8.69 4.98 -7.34
CA ASN A 41 -7.81 6.10 -7.70
C ASN A 41 -8.11 7.37 -6.89
N PHE A 42 -9.33 7.52 -6.37
CA PHE A 42 -9.65 8.62 -5.48
C PHE A 42 -8.84 8.54 -4.19
N LEU A 43 -8.70 7.35 -3.59
CA LEU A 43 -7.86 7.16 -2.41
C LEU A 43 -6.38 7.35 -2.77
N THR A 44 -5.93 6.71 -3.86
CA THR A 44 -4.55 6.77 -4.35
C THR A 44 -4.06 8.21 -4.52
N ILE A 45 -4.84 9.07 -5.17
CA ILE A 45 -4.48 10.48 -5.39
C ILE A 45 -4.36 11.23 -4.06
N HIS A 46 -5.27 11.02 -3.12
CA HIS A 46 -5.21 11.71 -1.82
C HIS A 46 -4.02 11.23 -0.97
N VAL A 47 -3.68 9.94 -1.04
CA VAL A 47 -2.48 9.41 -0.41
C VAL A 47 -1.23 10.05 -1.02
N ALA A 48 -1.11 10.06 -2.35
CA ALA A 48 0.01 10.68 -3.04
C ALA A 48 0.16 12.18 -2.68
N GLN A 49 -0.95 12.92 -2.58
CA GLN A 49 -0.96 14.33 -2.18
C GLN A 49 -0.44 14.57 -0.76
N GLU A 50 -0.72 13.67 0.18
CA GLU A 50 -0.20 13.83 1.55
C GLU A 50 1.27 13.41 1.64
N ILE A 51 1.69 12.37 0.92
CA ILE A 51 3.11 11.98 0.81
C ILE A 51 3.93 13.12 0.21
N ALA A 52 3.38 13.84 -0.78
CA ALA A 52 4.03 14.98 -1.43
C ALA A 52 4.31 16.17 -0.49
N LYS A 53 3.81 16.15 0.75
CA LYS A 53 4.04 17.20 1.76
C LYS A 53 5.16 16.87 2.75
N ILE A 54 5.69 15.65 2.72
CA ILE A 54 6.83 15.27 3.58
C ILE A 54 8.02 16.13 3.19
N GLU A 55 8.77 16.66 4.17
CA GLU A 55 9.92 17.55 3.92
C GLU A 55 10.95 16.90 3.00
N ASP A 56 11.38 15.69 3.34
CA ASP A 56 12.21 14.83 2.50
C ASP A 56 11.33 14.09 1.46
N THR A 57 10.68 14.84 0.56
CA THR A 57 9.68 14.26 -0.34
C THR A 57 10.30 13.21 -1.29
N PRO A 58 9.79 11.97 -1.35
CA PRO A 58 10.22 10.99 -2.34
C PRO A 58 9.71 11.37 -3.73
N GLU A 59 10.20 10.71 -4.78
CA GLU A 59 9.50 10.70 -6.07
C GLU A 59 8.32 9.75 -5.98
N ILE A 60 7.17 10.17 -6.51
CA ILE A 60 5.90 9.47 -6.36
C ILE A 60 5.42 9.05 -7.74
N PHE A 61 5.35 7.76 -7.96
CA PHE A 61 4.81 7.17 -9.18
C PHE A 61 3.46 6.54 -8.86
N ILE A 62 2.45 6.89 -9.64
CA ILE A 62 1.10 6.32 -9.55
C ILE A 62 0.96 5.34 -10.71
N ASP A 63 0.43 4.15 -10.41
CA ASP A 63 0.22 3.08 -11.41
C ASP A 63 1.52 2.71 -12.14
N ALA A 64 2.61 2.53 -11.40
CA ALA A 64 3.84 1.96 -11.94
C ALA A 64 3.67 0.44 -12.17
N THR A 65 4.22 -0.08 -13.26
CA THR A 65 4.20 -1.53 -13.53
C THR A 65 5.19 -2.25 -12.63
N VAL A 66 4.90 -3.51 -12.28
CA VAL A 66 5.85 -4.38 -11.58
C VAL A 66 7.19 -4.45 -12.34
N SER A 67 7.15 -4.54 -13.67
CA SER A 67 8.35 -4.53 -14.51
C SER A 67 9.21 -3.27 -14.29
N ASP A 68 8.61 -2.09 -14.30
CA ASP A 68 9.33 -0.82 -14.15
C ASP A 68 9.92 -0.67 -12.75
N ILE A 69 9.17 -1.07 -11.72
CA ILE A 69 9.64 -1.06 -10.33
C ILE A 69 10.85 -1.98 -10.18
N LEU A 70 10.79 -3.20 -10.71
CA LEU A 70 11.89 -4.17 -10.60
C LEU A 70 13.13 -3.72 -11.38
N ARG A 71 12.98 -3.06 -12.52
CA ARG A 71 14.12 -2.43 -13.24
C ARG A 71 14.81 -1.37 -12.39
N CYS A 72 14.08 -0.71 -11.50
CA CYS A 72 14.59 0.35 -10.65
C CYS A 72 14.98 -0.13 -9.25
N SER A 73 14.70 -1.40 -8.91
CA SER A 73 15.04 -1.96 -7.60
C SER A 73 16.05 -3.08 -7.60
N LEU A 74 16.21 -3.82 -8.70
CA LEU A 74 17.18 -4.91 -8.79
C LEU A 74 18.59 -4.38 -9.12
N PRO A 75 19.65 -5.04 -8.63
CA PRO A 75 21.04 -4.67 -8.97
C PRO A 75 21.32 -4.70 -10.47
N ASP A 76 20.78 -5.70 -11.17
CA ASP A 76 20.78 -5.79 -12.62
C ASP A 76 19.38 -5.49 -13.15
N ARG A 77 19.26 -4.34 -13.81
CA ARG A 77 18.00 -3.87 -14.40
C ARG A 77 17.43 -4.82 -15.45
N SER A 78 18.27 -5.63 -16.09
CA SER A 78 17.84 -6.56 -17.13
C SER A 78 17.24 -7.86 -16.57
N ALA A 79 17.49 -8.15 -15.28
CA ALA A 79 17.05 -9.37 -14.61
C ALA A 79 15.56 -9.40 -14.26
N PHE A 80 14.82 -8.29 -14.40
CA PHE A 80 13.41 -8.19 -13.98
C PHE A 80 12.52 -9.29 -14.60
N LYS A 81 12.71 -9.62 -15.89
CA LYS A 81 11.91 -10.66 -16.56
C LYS A 81 12.11 -12.03 -15.95
N GLU A 82 13.37 -12.36 -15.64
CA GLU A 82 13.73 -13.62 -15.00
C GLU A 82 13.22 -13.67 -13.57
N PHE A 83 13.39 -12.59 -12.81
CA PHE A 83 12.84 -12.45 -11.45
C PHE A 83 11.33 -12.71 -11.43
N MET A 84 10.58 -12.05 -12.31
CA MET A 84 9.13 -12.22 -12.40
C MET A 84 8.75 -13.65 -12.77
N LYS A 85 9.44 -14.27 -13.74
CA LYS A 85 9.20 -15.66 -14.12
C LYS A 85 9.46 -16.61 -12.95
N ASN A 86 10.60 -16.48 -12.27
CA ASN A 86 11.00 -17.37 -11.19
C ASN A 86 10.05 -17.27 -10.00
N LYS A 87 9.55 -16.07 -9.68
CA LYS A 87 8.58 -15.85 -8.61
C LYS A 87 7.11 -15.96 -9.04
N SER A 88 6.85 -16.36 -10.29
CA SER A 88 5.49 -16.42 -10.86
C SER A 88 4.70 -15.13 -10.60
N ILE A 89 5.30 -13.99 -10.97
CA ILE A 89 4.71 -12.67 -10.87
C ILE A 89 4.19 -12.26 -12.26
N GLN A 90 2.93 -11.85 -12.32
CA GLN A 90 2.36 -11.24 -13.51
C GLN A 90 2.64 -9.74 -13.53
N ASP A 91 2.87 -9.20 -14.72
CA ASP A 91 3.03 -7.76 -14.87
C ASP A 91 1.68 -7.07 -14.70
N ARG A 92 1.61 -6.17 -13.72
CA ARG A 92 0.42 -5.38 -13.39
C ARG A 92 0.84 -4.10 -12.67
N TYR A 93 -0.11 -3.20 -12.49
CA TYR A 93 0.13 -1.93 -11.81
C TYR A 93 0.07 -2.08 -10.29
N LEU A 94 0.92 -1.32 -9.60
CA LEU A 94 0.80 -1.02 -8.17
C LEU A 94 0.35 0.44 -7.99
N SER A 95 -0.50 0.69 -7.00
CA SER A 95 -1.16 1.98 -6.82
C SER A 95 -0.17 3.13 -6.64
N ILE A 96 0.86 2.94 -5.80
CA ILE A 96 1.91 3.93 -5.56
C ILE A 96 3.27 3.24 -5.44
N THR A 97 4.29 3.80 -6.08
CA THR A 97 5.71 3.49 -5.82
C THR A 97 6.42 4.77 -5.38
N LEU A 98 7.26 4.65 -4.35
CA LEU A 98 8.09 5.75 -3.86
C LEU A 98 9.56 5.46 -4.18
N ASP A 99 10.17 6.39 -4.88
CA ASP A 99 11.56 6.32 -5.29
C ASP A 99 12.39 7.38 -4.58
N THR A 100 13.69 7.12 -4.49
CA THR A 100 14.63 8.12 -3.99
C THR A 100 14.62 9.33 -4.93
N ARG A 101 14.30 10.51 -4.40
CA ARG A 101 14.33 11.74 -5.20
C ARG A 101 15.77 12.15 -5.46
N PHE A 102 16.13 12.40 -6.71
CA PHE A 102 17.41 13.04 -7.07
C PHE A 102 17.33 13.68 -8.46
N LYS A 103 18.37 14.44 -8.84
CA LYS A 103 18.42 15.05 -10.17
C LYS A 103 18.72 13.97 -11.22
N HIS A 104 17.72 13.65 -12.02
CA HIS A 104 17.80 12.75 -13.16
C HIS A 104 18.81 13.26 -14.19
N ARG A 105 19.61 12.34 -14.73
CA ARG A 105 20.43 12.54 -15.94
C ARG A 105 19.73 11.96 -17.16
N THR A 106 18.93 10.93 -16.96
CA THR A 106 18.10 10.29 -17.98
C THR A 106 16.68 10.07 -17.45
N ASP A 107 15.75 9.78 -18.35
CA ASP A 107 14.38 9.37 -18.01
C ASP A 107 14.29 7.99 -17.33
N ASN A 108 15.41 7.28 -17.22
CA ASN A 108 15.50 5.95 -16.61
C ASN A 108 16.15 5.99 -15.21
N ASP A 109 16.43 7.16 -14.66
CA ASP A 109 17.18 7.32 -13.41
C ASP A 109 16.26 7.21 -12.19
N SER A 110 15.83 6.00 -11.84
CA SER A 110 15.04 5.75 -10.62
C SER A 110 15.70 4.71 -9.71
N ILE A 111 15.41 4.83 -8.40
CA ILE A 111 15.75 3.86 -7.35
C ILE A 111 14.51 3.65 -6.49
N SER A 112 13.81 2.54 -6.71
CA SER A 112 12.57 2.23 -5.99
C SER A 112 12.83 1.74 -4.57
N LYS A 113 12.07 2.31 -3.63
CA LYS A 113 12.21 2.06 -2.19
C LYS A 113 10.95 1.50 -1.56
N VAL A 114 9.77 1.97 -1.96
CA VAL A 114 8.51 1.55 -1.33
C VAL A 114 7.50 1.21 -2.40
N ILE A 115 6.80 0.10 -2.24
CA ILE A 115 5.66 -0.30 -3.07
C ILE A 115 4.36 -0.29 -2.28
N MET A 116 3.25 0.08 -2.90
CA MET A 116 1.97 0.20 -2.21
C MET A 116 0.79 -0.24 -3.07
N SER A 117 -0.09 -1.04 -2.48
CA SER A 117 -1.46 -1.25 -2.97
C SER A 117 -2.43 -0.44 -2.12
N VAL A 118 -3.35 0.28 -2.76
CA VAL A 118 -4.37 1.11 -2.12
C VAL A 118 -5.75 0.60 -2.54
N ARG A 119 -6.55 0.13 -1.58
CA ARG A 119 -7.87 -0.48 -1.85
C ARG A 119 -8.99 0.22 -1.10
N ASN A 120 -10.15 0.37 -1.73
CA ASN A 120 -11.37 0.79 -1.03
C ASN A 120 -12.32 -0.40 -0.84
N GLY A 121 -13.21 -0.30 0.15
CA GLY A 121 -14.23 -1.32 0.38
C GLY A 121 -13.71 -2.68 0.85
N VAL A 122 -12.56 -2.73 1.53
CA VAL A 122 -11.95 -3.97 2.04
C VAL A 122 -12.75 -4.49 3.23
N ARG A 123 -13.84 -5.22 2.96
CA ARG A 123 -14.79 -5.71 3.98
C ARG A 123 -14.46 -7.10 4.52
N ASN A 124 -13.61 -7.83 3.82
CA ASN A 124 -13.15 -9.19 4.12
C ASN A 124 -11.85 -9.47 3.35
N ALA A 125 -11.11 -10.51 3.74
CA ALA A 125 -9.91 -10.96 3.04
C ALA A 125 -10.26 -11.68 1.72
N GLN A 126 -10.64 -10.91 0.71
CA GLN A 126 -10.90 -11.40 -0.64
C GLN A 126 -9.61 -11.85 -1.33
N GLU A 127 -9.74 -12.75 -2.30
CA GLU A 127 -8.60 -13.30 -3.03
C GLU A 127 -7.77 -12.22 -3.73
N ASP A 128 -8.40 -11.18 -4.28
CA ASP A 128 -7.70 -10.07 -4.91
C ASP A 128 -6.80 -9.31 -3.92
N TYR A 129 -7.24 -9.14 -2.68
CA TYR A 129 -6.43 -8.49 -1.63
C TYR A 129 -5.29 -9.40 -1.19
N LYS A 130 -5.55 -10.72 -1.04
CA LYS A 130 -4.50 -11.71 -0.76
C LYS A 130 -3.44 -11.74 -1.86
N ASN A 131 -3.88 -11.64 -3.12
CA ASN A 131 -2.99 -11.56 -4.29
C ASN A 131 -2.11 -10.31 -4.27
N ASP A 132 -2.57 -9.19 -3.71
CA ASP A 132 -1.74 -8.00 -3.49
C ASP A 132 -0.70 -8.22 -2.40
N ILE A 133 -1.09 -8.85 -1.27
CA ILE A 133 -0.15 -9.21 -0.21
C ILE A 133 0.93 -10.17 -0.74
N HIS A 134 0.53 -11.23 -1.46
CA HIS A 134 1.47 -12.16 -2.10
C HIS A 134 2.42 -11.45 -3.07
N LEU A 135 1.92 -10.50 -3.87
CA LEU A 135 2.77 -9.73 -4.79
C LEU A 135 3.81 -8.91 -4.01
N ILE A 136 3.38 -8.16 -3.00
CA ILE A 136 4.27 -7.35 -2.16
C ILE A 136 5.34 -8.25 -1.52
N CYS A 137 4.94 -9.38 -0.92
CA CYS A 137 5.88 -10.34 -0.34
C CYS A 137 6.89 -10.85 -1.37
N LYS A 138 6.44 -11.29 -2.55
CA LYS A 138 7.33 -11.78 -3.60
C LYS A 138 8.35 -10.74 -4.06
N MET A 139 7.95 -9.48 -4.16
CA MET A 139 8.84 -8.38 -4.57
C MET A 139 9.85 -7.99 -3.48
N LEU A 140 9.50 -8.15 -2.19
CA LEU A 140 10.37 -7.80 -1.06
C LEU A 140 11.29 -8.95 -0.60
N GLU A 141 10.84 -10.20 -0.73
CA GLU A 141 11.57 -11.37 -0.25
C GLU A 141 12.94 -11.50 -0.94
N ARG A 142 13.99 -11.52 -0.13
CA ARG A 142 15.38 -11.64 -0.55
C ARG A 142 16.23 -12.33 0.52
N SER A 143 17.43 -12.76 0.13
CA SER A 143 18.39 -13.41 1.04
C SER A 143 19.41 -12.42 1.60
N ASN A 144 19.72 -11.35 0.84
CA ASN A 144 20.65 -10.31 1.24
C ASN A 144 20.06 -8.93 0.98
N LYS A 145 20.47 -7.94 1.79
CA LYS A 145 20.01 -6.55 1.64
C LYS A 145 20.34 -5.95 0.27
N GLU A 146 21.45 -6.34 -0.32
CA GLU A 146 21.91 -5.84 -1.63
C GLU A 146 21.15 -6.45 -2.83
N ASP A 147 20.31 -7.46 -2.63
CA ASP A 147 19.59 -8.14 -3.72
C ASP A 147 18.44 -7.28 -4.29
N SER A 148 18.03 -6.23 -3.58
CA SER A 148 17.01 -5.28 -4.01
C SER A 148 17.09 -3.99 -3.20
N THR A 149 16.76 -2.84 -3.78
CA THR A 149 16.67 -1.57 -3.06
C THR A 149 15.33 -1.33 -2.37
N LEU A 150 14.33 -2.19 -2.58
CA LEU A 150 13.00 -2.06 -1.93
C LEU A 150 13.14 -2.25 -0.42
N ASP A 151 12.73 -1.26 0.36
CA ASP A 151 12.87 -1.27 1.81
C ASP A 151 11.66 -1.94 2.48
N TYR A 152 10.43 -1.60 2.05
CA TYR A 152 9.18 -2.15 2.58
C TYR A 152 8.02 -1.97 1.60
N GLY A 153 6.89 -2.62 1.89
CA GLY A 153 5.66 -2.53 1.12
C GLY A 153 4.46 -2.27 2.01
N LEU A 154 3.44 -1.63 1.44
CA LEU A 154 2.25 -1.19 2.15
C LEU A 154 0.99 -1.70 1.46
N PHE A 155 0.05 -2.22 2.24
CA PHE A 155 -1.32 -2.43 1.81
C PHE A 155 -2.22 -1.49 2.61
N ALA A 156 -2.61 -0.39 1.97
CA ALA A 156 -3.41 0.67 2.56
C ALA A 156 -4.87 0.49 2.15
N PHE A 157 -5.82 0.63 3.08
CA PHE A 157 -7.22 0.39 2.76
C PHE A 157 -8.22 1.21 3.56
N TYR A 158 -9.41 1.33 2.97
CA TYR A 158 -10.63 1.80 3.61
C TYR A 158 -11.63 0.64 3.75
N LEU A 159 -12.21 0.50 4.95
CA LEU A 159 -13.25 -0.46 5.27
C LEU A 159 -14.49 0.30 5.73
N ASP A 160 -15.66 -0.06 5.18
CA ASP A 160 -16.96 0.37 5.68
C ASP A 160 -17.97 -0.79 5.67
N ILE A 161 -18.91 -0.72 6.61
CA ILE A 161 -20.04 -1.63 6.69
C ILE A 161 -21.32 -0.86 7.05
N SER A 162 -22.46 -1.34 6.58
CA SER A 162 -23.76 -0.80 6.98
C SER A 162 -24.09 -1.16 8.43
N ASN A 163 -24.96 -0.37 9.06
CA ASN A 163 -25.55 -0.67 10.36
C ASN A 163 -26.37 -1.98 10.40
N SER A 164 -26.74 -2.52 9.25
CA SER A 164 -27.44 -3.80 9.10
C SER A 164 -26.50 -5.01 8.92
N ALA A 165 -25.18 -4.78 8.91
CA ALA A 165 -24.21 -5.85 8.72
C ALA A 165 -24.22 -6.84 9.91
N ARG A 166 -24.20 -8.14 9.60
CA ARG A 166 -24.19 -9.23 10.61
C ARG A 166 -22.89 -9.30 11.43
N LYS A 167 -21.82 -8.69 10.94
CA LYS A 167 -20.48 -8.73 11.53
C LYS A 167 -19.93 -7.30 11.57
N ASP A 168 -19.53 -6.86 12.77
CA ASP A 168 -18.98 -5.53 13.02
C ASP A 168 -17.62 -5.33 12.34
N ALA A 169 -17.19 -4.07 12.27
CA ALA A 169 -15.97 -3.69 11.56
C ALA A 169 -14.72 -4.23 12.28
N LYS A 170 -14.75 -4.28 13.61
CA LYS A 170 -13.63 -4.77 14.42
C LYS A 170 -13.30 -6.22 14.11
N LYS A 171 -14.30 -7.11 14.15
CA LYS A 171 -14.10 -8.54 13.87
C LYS A 171 -13.67 -8.79 12.42
N ARG A 172 -14.19 -8.00 11.47
CA ARG A 172 -13.74 -8.06 10.07
C ARG A 172 -12.26 -7.67 9.93
N LEU A 173 -11.86 -6.58 10.59
CA LEU A 173 -10.49 -6.11 10.58
C LEU A 173 -9.53 -7.15 11.15
N GLU A 174 -9.88 -7.76 12.29
CA GLU A 174 -9.09 -8.85 12.90
C GLU A 174 -8.93 -10.04 11.94
N GLU A 175 -10.00 -10.44 11.24
CA GLU A 175 -9.95 -11.53 10.24
C GLU A 175 -9.10 -11.16 9.01
N ILE A 176 -9.16 -9.90 8.56
CA ILE A 176 -8.33 -9.39 7.45
C ILE A 176 -6.85 -9.44 7.84
N ILE A 177 -6.50 -8.86 8.98
CA ILE A 177 -5.12 -8.81 9.47
C ILE A 177 -4.59 -10.23 9.64
N LYS A 178 -5.35 -11.11 10.31
CA LYS A 178 -4.96 -12.51 10.48
C LYS A 178 -4.69 -13.21 9.16
N SER A 179 -5.56 -13.02 8.16
CA SER A 179 -5.38 -13.63 6.85
C SER A 179 -4.15 -13.09 6.12
N PHE A 180 -3.77 -11.83 6.33
CA PHE A 180 -2.57 -11.25 5.74
C PHE A 180 -1.30 -11.71 6.49
N ASP A 181 -1.36 -11.84 7.82
CA ASP A 181 -0.27 -12.37 8.63
C ASP A 181 0.05 -13.81 8.22
N GLU A 182 -0.97 -14.66 8.01
CA GLU A 182 -0.80 -16.03 7.51
C GLU A 182 -0.03 -16.08 6.18
N ILE A 183 -0.26 -15.11 5.29
CA ILE A 183 0.47 -14.99 4.03
C ILE A 183 1.91 -14.53 4.29
N VAL A 184 2.13 -13.44 5.02
CA VAL A 184 3.49 -12.92 5.26
C VAL A 184 4.38 -13.95 5.93
N ASN A 185 3.84 -14.71 6.89
CA ASN A 185 4.55 -15.78 7.60
C ASN A 185 4.93 -16.97 6.71
N SER A 186 4.37 -17.09 5.50
CA SER A 186 4.77 -18.13 4.54
C SER A 186 5.97 -17.73 3.68
N TYR A 187 6.47 -16.50 3.80
CA TYR A 187 7.64 -15.99 3.07
C TYR A 187 8.84 -15.85 3.99
N GLU A 188 10.03 -16.07 3.44
CA GLU A 188 11.26 -15.98 4.23
C GLU A 188 11.65 -14.52 4.48
N ASN A 189 12.19 -14.27 5.69
CA ASN A 189 12.75 -13.00 6.10
C ASN A 189 11.83 -11.77 6.01
N LEU A 190 10.52 -11.98 6.08
CA LEU A 190 9.53 -10.91 6.15
C LEU A 190 8.85 -10.87 7.52
N LYS A 191 8.45 -9.67 7.92
CA LYS A 191 7.57 -9.43 9.06
C LYS A 191 6.48 -8.44 8.69
N SER A 192 5.37 -8.49 9.42
CA SER A 192 4.25 -7.57 9.27
C SER A 192 4.03 -6.72 10.52
N SER A 193 3.44 -5.55 10.31
CA SER A 193 2.83 -4.75 11.37
C SER A 193 1.60 -4.02 10.82
N PHE A 194 0.80 -3.42 11.70
CA PHE A 194 -0.44 -2.75 11.30
C PHE A 194 -0.60 -1.41 12.02
N LYS A 195 -1.01 -0.38 11.27
CA LYS A 195 -1.33 0.95 11.81
C LYS A 195 -2.72 1.41 11.34
N GLY A 196 -3.45 2.07 12.24
CA GLY A 196 -4.84 2.46 12.05
C GLY A 196 -5.81 1.49 12.73
N GLY A 197 -6.97 1.27 12.13
CA GLY A 197 -8.01 0.39 12.67
C GLY A 197 -8.98 1.05 13.65
N ASP A 198 -8.87 2.36 13.88
CA ASP A 198 -9.83 3.10 14.69
C ASP A 198 -11.22 3.06 14.05
N ILE A 199 -12.13 2.31 14.67
CA ILE A 199 -13.51 2.15 14.19
C ILE A 199 -14.30 3.42 14.50
N LYS A 200 -14.75 4.11 13.45
CA LYS A 200 -15.63 5.27 13.55
C LYS A 200 -17.07 4.85 13.26
N LYS A 201 -17.99 5.24 14.13
CA LYS A 201 -19.43 4.97 13.98
C LYS A 201 -20.13 6.20 13.41
N LEU A 202 -20.99 5.96 12.44
CA LEU A 202 -21.92 6.95 11.89
C LEU A 202 -23.34 6.51 12.27
N GLU A 203 -24.01 7.33 13.08
CA GLU A 203 -25.34 7.01 13.60
C GLU A 203 -26.29 6.71 12.44
N LYS A 204 -27.00 5.57 12.51
CA LYS A 204 -27.96 5.10 11.50
C LYS A 204 -27.37 4.78 10.11
N ILE A 205 -26.06 4.92 9.89
CA ILE A 205 -25.40 4.58 8.62
C ILE A 205 -24.56 3.31 8.79
N GLY A 206 -23.69 3.24 9.80
CA GLY A 206 -22.83 2.08 10.04
C GLY A 206 -21.45 2.42 10.58
N GLU A 207 -20.44 1.62 10.23
CA GLU A 207 -19.09 1.73 10.78
C GLU A 207 -18.06 1.82 9.65
N TRP A 208 -16.97 2.54 9.89
CA TRP A 208 -15.85 2.57 8.96
C TRP A 208 -14.52 2.72 9.69
N CYS A 209 -13.44 2.28 9.05
CA CYS A 209 -12.08 2.54 9.48
C CYS A 209 -11.14 2.61 8.28
N ILE A 210 -9.90 3.00 8.56
CA ILE A 210 -8.80 2.93 7.61
C ILE A 210 -7.71 2.06 8.22
N GLY A 211 -6.94 1.39 7.37
CA GLY A 211 -5.83 0.55 7.79
C GLY A 211 -4.64 0.71 6.87
N CYS A 212 -3.45 0.59 7.45
CA CYS A 212 -2.19 0.49 6.73
C CYS A 212 -1.46 -0.75 7.26
N TYR A 213 -1.45 -1.80 6.45
CA TYR A 213 -0.72 -3.02 6.73
C TYR A 213 0.68 -2.91 6.12
N ILE A 214 1.71 -3.10 6.95
CA ILE A 214 3.11 -2.87 6.59
C ILE A 214 3.81 -4.21 6.51
N ILE A 215 4.58 -4.41 5.43
CA ILE A 215 5.39 -5.61 5.20
C ILE A 215 6.83 -5.14 4.98
N GLU A 216 7.76 -5.66 5.77
CA GLU A 216 9.15 -5.25 5.71
C GLU A 216 10.09 -6.44 5.95
N HIS A 217 11.35 -6.25 5.55
CA HIS A 217 12.36 -7.28 5.73
C HIS A 217 12.85 -7.37 7.19
N THR A 218 13.33 -8.54 7.59
CA THR A 218 13.96 -8.76 8.91
C THR A 218 15.49 -8.66 8.89
N LEU A 219 16.11 -8.28 7.76
CA LEU A 219 17.56 -8.16 7.57
C LEU A 219 18.03 -6.71 7.70
#